data_AF-A0A9X1ZHY8-F1
#
_entry.id   AF-A0A9X1ZHY8-F1
#
_cell.length_a   1.000
_cell.length_b   1.000
_cell.length_c   1.000
_cell.angle_alpha   90.00
_cell.angle_beta   90.00
_cell.angle_gamma   90.00
#
_symmetry.space_group_name_H-M   'P 1'
#
loop_
_entity.id
_entity.type
_entity.pdbx_description
1 polymer ?
#
loop_
_entity_poly.entity_id
_entity_poly.type
_entity_poly.pdbx_seq_one_letter_code
_entity_poly.pdbx_strand_id
1 'polypeptide(L)'
;MQTQGLCLRIGVGILLLSLPLAGQCQAEQPSSSTRNEHQHTTTELTSFSPAEKNWLGASLELSTWLILGTGLYSASSESMKDDFDYEIEGDAAKYFYQRLTSNDSWKYDDNALGMNWGHAYAGAIYHQSFRNNGFNYYESVAGTFVASTIWEVFAEYKEVVSINDQIVTTWGGAVLGESFYQLADMLHTKEGWLPTAFAWVFNPADTVKRWAGYGKDSRFDRSKSVDIFNLYTGVLHSQKTASDYSVTSMLLGMEARIDNRKGKTDGFVSTPSLVDMNMEAGISQNGIEDWQMHTQVWLGGYKGHSASNHLATDWAHSFYFGPSTAMEYTSLGTDADEDFYAVVNLLGLSAAANWHNQYINIEFKSDIFGDFSMVKPFATTDYLAQGRNFWGTKSVIWEGDYGYAWGHTFNLSFNINIDHVTFGMKLKSQRWDSLDDKDMERVALWNPNVNDLNFEDARDRYQIYIDYAFNSAISMSLHHEQLNQYGIIEGIDNPQIYSRYDDRQKRTWLRLAYRY
;
A
#
# COMPACT_ATOMS: atom_id res chain seq x y z
N MET A 1 -15.20 -16.36 -36.44
CA MET A 1 -13.82 -16.00 -36.81
C MET A 1 -13.76 -14.50 -37.06
N GLN A 2 -13.56 -13.74 -36.00
CA GLN A 2 -13.03 -12.38 -36.03
C GLN A 2 -12.53 -12.11 -34.61
N THR A 3 -11.23 -12.26 -34.45
CA THR A 3 -10.45 -11.91 -33.26
C THR A 3 -10.43 -10.39 -33.12
N GLN A 4 -11.05 -9.84 -32.08
CA GLN A 4 -10.76 -8.48 -31.62
C GLN A 4 -9.83 -8.59 -30.42
N GLY A 5 -8.66 -7.99 -30.56
CA GLY A 5 -7.56 -8.07 -29.61
C GLY A 5 -7.83 -7.23 -28.37
N LEU A 6 -7.74 -7.88 -27.22
CA LEU A 6 -7.67 -7.25 -25.91
C LEU A 6 -6.28 -6.62 -25.78
N CYS A 7 -6.21 -5.29 -25.91
CA CYS A 7 -4.98 -4.53 -25.73
C CYS A 7 -4.88 -4.15 -24.25
N LEU A 8 -4.37 -5.08 -23.43
CA LEU A 8 -4.07 -4.84 -22.02
C LEU A 8 -2.85 -3.91 -21.93
N ARG A 9 -3.09 -2.59 -21.86
CA ARG A 9 -2.05 -1.59 -21.56
C ARG A 9 -1.96 -1.42 -20.05
N ILE A 10 -1.24 -2.32 -19.39
CA ILE A 10 -0.73 -2.05 -18.03
C ILE A 10 0.43 -1.07 -18.18
N GLY A 11 0.10 0.22 -18.09
CA GLY A 11 1.04 1.32 -18.14
C GLY A 11 1.59 1.67 -16.77
N VAL A 12 2.25 0.75 -16.06
CA VAL A 12 3.20 1.15 -15.01
C VAL A 12 4.54 1.40 -15.71
N GLY A 13 4.68 2.61 -16.22
CA GLY A 13 5.92 3.09 -16.83
C GLY A 13 7.01 3.19 -15.77
N ILE A 14 7.79 2.13 -15.59
CA ILE A 14 9.11 2.21 -15.00
C ILE A 14 9.94 3.07 -15.96
N LEU A 15 10.20 4.31 -15.55
CA LEU A 15 11.10 5.25 -16.23
C LEU A 15 12.54 4.73 -16.08
N LEU A 16 12.93 3.77 -16.93
CA LEU A 16 14.33 3.39 -17.15
C LEU A 16 15.02 4.52 -17.92
N LEU A 17 15.48 5.55 -17.20
CA LEU A 17 16.47 6.48 -17.72
C LEU A 17 17.80 5.72 -17.87
N SER A 18 18.23 5.55 -19.11
CA SER A 18 19.54 5.03 -19.48
C SER A 18 20.66 5.82 -18.79
N LEU A 19 21.44 5.15 -17.95
CA LEU A 19 22.67 5.66 -17.33
C LEU A 19 23.76 5.88 -18.39
N PRO A 20 24.44 7.04 -18.44
CA PRO A 20 25.78 7.11 -19.00
C PRO A 20 26.79 6.64 -17.95
N LEU A 21 27.47 5.52 -18.23
CA LEU A 21 28.68 5.11 -17.55
C LEU A 21 29.79 6.13 -17.84
N ALA A 22 30.05 7.03 -16.90
CA ALA A 22 31.28 7.83 -16.88
C ALA A 22 32.01 7.54 -15.57
N GLY A 23 32.89 6.55 -15.60
CA GLY A 23 33.86 6.32 -14.55
C GLY A 23 34.93 7.41 -14.58
N GLN A 24 35.11 8.13 -13.48
CA GLN A 24 36.37 8.77 -13.16
C GLN A 24 36.82 8.32 -11.77
N CYS A 25 37.82 7.45 -11.82
CA CYS A 25 38.63 7.01 -10.70
C CYS A 25 39.47 8.20 -10.23
N GLN A 26 39.29 8.67 -8.99
CA GLN A 26 40.28 9.51 -8.32
C GLN A 26 40.83 8.77 -7.11
N ALA A 27 42.15 8.60 -7.15
CA ALA A 27 42.94 7.87 -6.18
C ALA A 27 43.01 8.61 -4.84
N GLU A 28 42.75 7.90 -3.75
CA GLU A 28 43.09 8.32 -2.39
C GLU A 28 44.61 8.27 -2.17
N GLN A 29 45.13 9.30 -1.49
CA GLN A 29 46.47 9.31 -0.87
C GLN A 29 46.30 9.62 0.63
N PRO A 30 47.17 9.09 1.51
CA PRO A 30 46.80 8.79 2.89
C PRO A 30 47.14 9.86 3.93
N SER A 31 46.28 9.89 4.95
CA SER A 31 46.39 10.35 6.35
C SER A 31 47.57 11.22 6.81
N SER A 32 47.24 12.26 7.58
CA SER A 32 48.06 12.64 8.74
C SER A 32 47.19 12.80 9.99
N SER A 33 47.52 11.98 11.00
CA SER A 33 46.96 11.98 12.34
C SER A 33 47.51 13.16 13.14
N THR A 34 46.65 13.92 13.81
CA THR A 34 47.05 14.65 15.02
C THR A 34 46.04 14.40 16.13
N ARG A 35 46.54 13.77 17.19
CA ARG A 35 45.92 13.61 18.51
C ARG A 35 45.75 15.00 19.12
N ASN A 36 44.59 15.32 19.69
CA ASN A 36 44.48 16.29 20.78
C ASN A 36 43.32 15.93 21.73
N GLU A 37 43.75 15.58 22.94
CA GLU A 37 43.25 15.90 24.28
C GLU A 37 41.75 15.96 24.65
N HIS A 38 41.49 15.36 25.81
CA HIS A 38 40.24 15.33 26.55
C HIS A 38 39.63 16.71 26.82
N GLN A 39 38.35 16.87 26.47
CA GLN A 39 37.46 17.82 27.13
C GLN A 39 36.18 17.10 27.56
N HIS A 40 36.01 17.04 28.88
CA HIS A 40 34.72 16.77 29.53
C HIS A 40 33.67 17.74 28.97
N THR A 41 32.67 17.21 28.29
CA THR A 41 31.47 17.97 27.92
C THR A 41 30.28 17.38 28.66
N THR A 42 29.76 18.20 29.55
CA THR A 42 28.45 18.11 30.20
C THR A 42 27.38 17.69 29.20
N THR A 43 26.57 16.71 29.61
CA THR A 43 25.40 16.20 28.88
C THR A 43 24.35 17.32 28.74
N GLU A 44 24.47 18.13 27.69
CA GLU A 44 23.40 19.02 27.28
C GLU A 44 22.26 18.18 26.69
N LEU A 45 21.11 18.22 27.37
CA LEU A 45 19.82 17.89 26.78
C LEU A 45 19.62 18.81 25.56
N THR A 46 19.93 18.31 24.38
CA THR A 46 19.63 18.99 23.12
C THR A 46 18.11 19.06 22.94
N SER A 47 17.54 20.21 23.32
CA SER A 47 16.20 20.65 22.93
C SER A 47 16.13 20.74 21.40
N PHE A 48 15.12 20.09 20.83
CA PHE A 48 14.88 20.01 19.38
C PHE A 48 14.65 21.39 18.75
N SER A 49 15.24 21.62 17.58
CA SER A 49 14.68 22.57 16.60
C SER A 49 13.79 21.75 15.66
N PRO A 50 12.50 22.09 15.48
CA PRO A 50 11.67 21.52 14.43
C PRO A 50 12.42 21.50 13.09
N ALA A 51 12.28 20.43 12.31
CA ALA A 51 12.74 20.43 10.93
C ALA A 51 12.14 21.66 10.24
N GLU A 52 12.99 22.50 9.63
CA GLU A 52 12.53 23.72 9.00
C GLU A 52 11.62 23.37 7.82
N LYS A 53 10.37 23.83 7.87
CA LYS A 53 9.36 23.56 6.86
C LYS A 53 9.65 24.39 5.61
N ASN A 54 10.00 23.73 4.52
CA ASN A 54 10.22 24.39 3.24
C ASN A 54 8.93 24.40 2.42
N TRP A 55 8.07 25.39 2.66
CA TRP A 55 6.81 25.55 1.91
C TRP A 55 7.03 25.72 0.41
N LEU A 56 8.07 26.46 0.00
CA LEU A 56 8.36 26.67 -1.41
C LEU A 56 8.79 25.37 -2.08
N GLY A 57 9.67 24.59 -1.45
CA GLY A 57 10.09 23.28 -1.94
C GLY A 57 8.93 22.30 -2.07
N ALA A 58 8.07 22.23 -1.03
CA ALA A 58 6.88 21.38 -1.07
C ALA A 58 5.92 21.79 -2.19
N SER A 59 5.68 23.10 -2.34
CA SER A 59 4.78 23.63 -3.37
C SER A 59 5.31 23.39 -4.77
N LEU A 60 6.63 23.54 -4.98
CA LEU A 60 7.26 23.30 -6.28
C LEU A 60 7.24 21.82 -6.65
N GLU A 61 7.56 20.92 -5.71
CA GLU A 61 7.46 19.46 -5.92
C GLU A 61 6.02 19.06 -6.27
N LEU A 62 5.06 19.48 -5.45
CA LEU A 62 3.64 19.19 -5.68
C LEU A 62 3.14 19.74 -7.02
N SER A 63 3.44 21.01 -7.31
CA SER A 63 3.02 21.65 -8.57
C SER A 63 3.62 20.97 -9.78
N THR A 64 4.87 20.49 -9.69
CA THR A 64 5.52 19.73 -10.76
C THR A 64 4.74 18.45 -11.04
N TRP A 65 4.38 17.69 -10.01
CA TRP A 65 3.60 16.46 -10.16
C TRP A 65 2.20 16.71 -10.70
N LEU A 66 1.50 17.75 -10.20
CA LEU A 66 0.18 18.12 -10.70
C LEU A 66 0.24 18.54 -12.18
N ILE A 67 1.19 19.38 -12.59
CA ILE A 67 1.34 19.82 -13.98
C ILE A 67 1.68 18.64 -14.90
N LEU A 68 2.59 17.75 -14.48
CA LEU A 68 2.92 16.54 -15.23
C LEU A 68 1.70 15.64 -15.38
N GLY A 69 0.96 15.43 -14.30
CA GLY A 69 -0.29 14.69 -14.32
C GLY A 69 -1.31 15.32 -15.28
N THR A 70 -1.61 16.62 -15.16
CA THR A 70 -2.56 17.31 -16.05
C THR A 70 -2.13 17.19 -17.51
N GLY A 71 -0.82 17.23 -17.78
CA GLY A 71 -0.27 17.02 -19.12
C GLY A 71 -0.53 15.61 -19.65
N LEU A 72 -0.32 14.58 -18.82
CA LEU A 72 -0.62 13.19 -19.17
C LEU A 72 -2.12 12.98 -19.40
N TYR A 73 -2.96 13.47 -18.49
CA TYR A 73 -4.43 13.46 -18.60
C TYR A 73 -4.90 14.14 -19.90
N SER A 74 -4.37 15.32 -20.20
CA SER A 74 -4.71 16.03 -21.44
C SER A 74 -4.31 15.22 -22.68
N ALA A 75 -3.17 14.53 -22.64
CA ALA A 75 -2.70 13.67 -23.73
C ALA A 75 -3.52 12.38 -23.88
N SER A 76 -4.15 11.89 -22.81
CA SER A 76 -5.06 10.73 -22.82
C SER A 76 -6.54 11.11 -22.94
N SER A 77 -6.88 12.39 -23.05
CA SER A 77 -8.27 12.86 -23.04
C SER A 77 -9.18 12.20 -24.08
N GLU A 78 -8.65 11.78 -25.24
CA GLU A 78 -9.44 11.07 -26.25
C GLU A 78 -9.93 9.70 -25.76
N SER A 79 -9.13 8.99 -24.95
CA SER A 79 -9.51 7.69 -24.38
C SER A 79 -10.38 7.80 -23.13
N MET A 80 -10.59 9.01 -22.60
CA MET A 80 -11.36 9.27 -21.37
C MET A 80 -12.67 10.01 -21.66
N LYS A 81 -13.03 10.20 -22.95
CA LYS A 81 -14.22 10.98 -23.32
C LYS A 81 -15.52 10.38 -22.82
N ASP A 82 -15.55 9.07 -22.62
CA ASP A 82 -16.72 8.36 -22.10
C ASP A 82 -16.97 8.69 -20.62
N ASP A 83 -15.96 9.26 -19.94
CA ASP A 83 -16.00 9.69 -18.54
C ASP A 83 -16.36 11.17 -18.34
N PHE A 84 -16.47 11.92 -19.45
CA PHE A 84 -16.78 13.35 -19.39
C PHE A 84 -18.28 13.61 -19.17
N ASP A 85 -18.63 13.98 -17.94
CA ASP A 85 -19.99 14.31 -17.53
C ASP A 85 -20.29 15.82 -17.54
N TYR A 86 -19.25 16.66 -17.57
CA TYR A 86 -19.37 18.11 -17.43
C TYR A 86 -18.57 18.90 -18.49
N GLU A 87 -19.12 20.06 -18.87
CA GLU A 87 -18.43 21.08 -19.66
C GLU A 87 -18.47 22.43 -18.94
N ILE A 88 -17.44 23.26 -19.16
CA ILE A 88 -17.43 24.62 -18.62
C ILE A 88 -18.37 25.48 -19.47
N GLU A 89 -19.62 25.59 -19.02
CA GLU A 89 -20.61 26.49 -19.61
C GLU A 89 -20.64 27.84 -18.86
N GLY A 90 -20.24 28.92 -19.54
CA GLY A 90 -20.34 30.28 -19.00
C GLY A 90 -19.20 30.68 -18.06
N ASP A 91 -19.53 31.05 -16.82
CA ASP A 91 -18.56 31.59 -15.85
C ASP A 91 -17.79 30.45 -15.15
N ALA A 92 -16.50 30.32 -15.48
CA ALA A 92 -15.61 29.32 -14.91
C ALA A 92 -15.50 29.40 -13.37
N ALA A 93 -15.54 30.60 -12.77
CA ALA A 93 -15.46 30.72 -11.31
C ALA A 93 -16.72 30.17 -10.64
N LYS A 94 -17.89 30.40 -11.24
CA LYS A 94 -19.16 29.82 -10.78
C LYS A 94 -19.15 28.30 -10.96
N TYR A 95 -18.64 27.80 -12.09
CA TYR A 95 -18.50 26.38 -12.37
C TYR A 95 -17.68 25.65 -11.29
N PHE A 96 -16.46 26.10 -11.03
CA PHE A 96 -15.60 25.46 -10.02
C PHE A 96 -16.14 25.62 -8.60
N TYR A 97 -16.80 26.75 -8.29
CA TYR A 97 -17.49 26.91 -7.01
C TYR A 97 -18.61 25.88 -6.82
N GLN A 98 -19.39 25.60 -7.87
CA GLN A 98 -20.43 24.57 -7.83
C GLN A 98 -19.84 23.17 -7.66
N ARG A 99 -18.76 22.83 -8.38
CA ARG A 99 -18.09 21.52 -8.19
C ARG A 99 -17.58 21.30 -6.77
N LEU A 100 -17.12 22.37 -6.10
CA LEU A 100 -16.66 22.29 -4.71
C LEU A 100 -17.79 22.19 -3.67
N THR A 101 -19.00 22.67 -3.99
CA THR A 101 -20.05 22.89 -2.97
C THR A 101 -21.33 22.11 -3.21
N SER A 102 -21.55 21.58 -4.42
CA SER A 102 -22.72 20.79 -4.75
C SER A 102 -22.45 19.30 -4.55
N ASN A 103 -23.35 18.61 -3.86
CA ASN A 103 -23.30 17.15 -3.73
C ASN A 103 -23.51 16.44 -5.07
N ASP A 104 -24.15 17.09 -6.05
CA ASP A 104 -24.41 16.50 -7.36
C ASP A 104 -23.11 16.21 -8.14
N SER A 105 -22.03 16.96 -7.85
CA SER A 105 -20.74 16.76 -8.48
C SER A 105 -19.92 15.64 -7.85
N TRP A 106 -20.19 15.28 -6.59
CA TRP A 106 -19.41 14.28 -5.86
C TRP A 106 -20.08 12.93 -6.00
N LYS A 107 -19.40 11.99 -6.68
CA LYS A 107 -19.89 10.63 -6.93
C LYS A 107 -18.74 9.63 -6.77
N TYR A 108 -19.09 8.38 -6.55
CA TYR A 108 -18.21 7.26 -6.84
C TYR A 108 -18.14 7.10 -8.36
N ASP A 109 -16.93 7.15 -8.92
CA ASP A 109 -16.72 6.91 -10.35
C ASP A 109 -16.75 5.40 -10.68
N ASP A 110 -16.67 5.08 -11.95
CA ASP A 110 -16.67 3.73 -12.52
C ASP A 110 -15.39 3.41 -13.30
N ASN A 111 -14.31 4.15 -13.02
CA ASN A 111 -13.02 3.94 -13.65
C ASN A 111 -12.50 2.52 -13.39
N ALA A 112 -11.69 2.01 -14.32
CA ALA A 112 -11.04 0.71 -14.17
C ALA A 112 -10.20 0.65 -12.88
N LEU A 113 -10.20 -0.50 -12.19
CA LEU A 113 -9.52 -0.70 -10.91
C LEU A 113 -8.07 -0.19 -10.90
N GLY A 114 -7.33 -0.48 -11.97
CA GLY A 114 -5.93 -0.06 -12.08
C GLY A 114 -5.72 1.45 -12.00
N MET A 115 -6.70 2.23 -12.48
CA MET A 115 -6.71 3.69 -12.32
C MET A 115 -7.00 4.06 -10.87
N ASN A 116 -8.14 3.63 -10.31
CA ASN A 116 -8.58 4.00 -8.96
C ASN A 116 -7.62 3.54 -7.87
N TRP A 117 -7.00 2.37 -8.01
CA TRP A 117 -5.92 1.96 -7.12
C TRP A 117 -4.63 2.76 -7.35
N GLY A 118 -4.36 3.14 -8.59
CA GLY A 118 -3.25 4.02 -8.98
C GLY A 118 -3.30 5.40 -8.30
N HIS A 119 -4.48 5.90 -7.94
CA HIS A 119 -4.63 7.13 -7.15
C HIS A 119 -3.90 7.08 -5.80
N ALA A 120 -3.74 5.89 -5.20
CA ALA A 120 -2.93 5.77 -4.00
C ALA A 120 -1.44 6.06 -4.26
N TYR A 121 -0.93 5.73 -5.45
CA TYR A 121 0.44 6.09 -5.83
C TYR A 121 0.58 7.60 -6.10
N ALA A 122 -0.41 8.22 -6.74
CA ALA A 122 -0.46 9.69 -6.86
C ALA A 122 -0.47 10.36 -5.48
N GLY A 123 -1.30 9.86 -4.57
CA GLY A 123 -1.36 10.30 -3.18
C GLY A 123 -0.05 10.11 -2.41
N ALA A 124 0.66 9.00 -2.65
CA ALA A 124 1.99 8.76 -2.08
C ALA A 124 3.01 9.84 -2.50
N ILE A 125 2.98 10.24 -3.78
CA ILE A 125 3.83 11.32 -4.31
C ILE A 125 3.46 12.68 -3.71
N TYR A 126 2.16 12.98 -3.56
CA TYR A 126 1.70 14.21 -2.93
C TYR A 126 2.14 14.25 -1.45
N HIS A 127 1.95 13.17 -0.71
CA HIS A 127 2.38 13.03 0.69
C HIS A 127 3.90 13.24 0.82
N GLN A 128 4.68 12.61 -0.05
CA GLN A 128 6.15 12.75 -0.07
C GLN A 128 6.61 14.17 -0.40
N SER A 129 5.90 14.89 -1.27
CA SER A 129 6.22 16.29 -1.59
C SER A 129 6.26 17.16 -0.31
N PHE A 130 5.39 16.88 0.66
CA PHE A 130 5.43 17.51 1.98
C PHE A 130 6.47 16.84 2.90
N ARG A 131 6.50 15.51 3.00
CA ARG A 131 7.42 14.81 3.94
C ARG A 131 8.88 15.13 3.65
N ASN A 132 9.28 15.18 2.38
CA ASN A 132 10.64 15.50 1.96
C ASN A 132 11.03 16.97 2.27
N ASN A 133 10.04 17.83 2.56
CA ASN A 133 10.21 19.25 2.82
C ASN A 133 10.00 19.64 4.29
N GLY A 134 10.10 18.68 5.20
CA GLY A 134 10.13 18.93 6.65
C GLY A 134 8.77 18.96 7.33
N PHE A 135 7.69 18.63 6.61
CA PHE A 135 6.35 18.51 7.19
C PHE A 135 6.22 17.18 7.95
N ASN A 136 5.42 17.19 9.02
CA ASN A 136 5.11 15.96 9.76
C ASN A 136 4.06 15.11 9.02
N TYR A 137 3.82 13.87 9.47
CA TYR A 137 2.87 12.95 8.83
C TYR A 137 1.48 13.56 8.64
N TYR A 138 0.88 14.14 9.69
CA TYR A 138 -0.49 14.66 9.65
C TYR A 138 -0.62 15.89 8.74
N GLU A 139 0.40 16.75 8.74
CA GLU A 139 0.47 17.88 7.81
C GLU A 139 0.57 17.41 6.35
N SER A 140 1.33 16.35 6.11
CA SER A 140 1.43 15.71 4.79
C SER A 140 0.12 15.04 4.37
N VAL A 141 -0.63 14.42 5.29
CA VAL A 141 -1.98 13.89 4.99
C VAL A 141 -2.92 15.04 4.58
N ALA A 142 -2.93 16.14 5.34
CA ALA A 142 -3.75 17.30 5.01
C ALA A 142 -3.36 17.92 3.66
N GLY A 143 -2.05 18.01 3.38
CA GLY A 143 -1.55 18.45 2.08
C GLY A 143 -1.95 17.53 0.93
N THR A 144 -1.97 16.22 1.17
CA THR A 144 -2.40 15.20 0.19
C THR A 144 -3.90 15.32 -0.10
N PHE A 145 -4.73 15.52 0.91
CA PHE A 145 -6.17 15.77 0.74
C PHE A 145 -6.44 17.02 -0.11
N VAL A 146 -5.75 18.13 0.19
CA VAL A 146 -5.87 19.37 -0.59
C VAL A 146 -5.38 19.17 -2.02
N ALA A 147 -4.26 18.46 -2.21
CA ALA A 147 -3.75 18.14 -3.55
C ALA A 147 -4.74 17.30 -4.37
N SER A 148 -5.31 16.25 -3.76
CA SER A 148 -6.36 15.44 -4.38
C SER A 148 -7.56 16.29 -4.75
N THR A 149 -8.02 17.18 -3.84
CA THR A 149 -9.14 18.09 -4.13
C THR A 149 -8.83 19.02 -5.29
N ILE A 150 -7.60 19.51 -5.39
CA ILE A 150 -7.18 20.34 -6.52
C ILE A 150 -7.22 19.54 -7.83
N TRP A 151 -6.75 18.29 -7.79
CA TRP A 151 -6.76 17.38 -8.93
C TRP A 151 -8.18 17.13 -9.44
N GLU A 152 -9.05 16.56 -8.61
CA GLU A 152 -10.43 16.21 -8.97
C GLU A 152 -11.23 17.42 -9.47
N VAL A 153 -11.09 18.57 -8.80
CA VAL A 153 -11.93 19.73 -9.09
C VAL A 153 -11.44 20.48 -10.31
N PHE A 154 -10.13 20.67 -10.46
CA PHE A 154 -9.54 21.58 -11.46
C PHE A 154 -8.82 20.87 -12.60
N ALA A 155 -8.18 19.72 -12.38
CA ALA A 155 -7.51 18.95 -13.44
C ALA A 155 -8.51 18.05 -14.17
N GLU A 156 -9.28 17.25 -13.43
CA GLU A 156 -10.38 16.40 -13.93
C GLU A 156 -11.70 17.18 -13.97
N TYR A 157 -11.62 18.41 -14.48
CA TYR A 157 -12.75 19.32 -14.45
C TYR A 157 -13.97 18.84 -15.25
N LYS A 158 -13.84 17.81 -16.09
CA LYS A 158 -14.91 17.27 -16.93
C LYS A 158 -15.60 16.04 -16.35
N GLU A 159 -15.02 15.39 -15.35
CA GLU A 159 -15.53 14.13 -14.79
C GLU A 159 -16.36 14.43 -13.55
N VAL A 160 -16.83 13.41 -12.83
CA VAL A 160 -17.32 13.60 -11.45
C VAL A 160 -16.17 14.01 -10.53
N VAL A 161 -16.47 14.57 -9.36
CA VAL A 161 -15.48 14.72 -8.28
C VAL A 161 -15.47 13.38 -7.55
N SER A 162 -14.44 12.57 -7.76
CA SER A 162 -14.43 11.18 -7.32
C SER A 162 -14.30 11.06 -5.80
N ILE A 163 -15.33 10.48 -5.17
CA ILE A 163 -15.35 10.21 -3.73
C ILE A 163 -14.35 9.10 -3.40
N ASN A 164 -14.29 8.03 -4.20
CA ASN A 164 -13.32 6.95 -4.02
C ASN A 164 -11.90 7.47 -4.15
N ASP A 165 -11.60 8.28 -5.16
CA ASP A 165 -10.23 8.74 -5.37
C ASP A 165 -9.79 9.71 -4.28
N GLN A 166 -10.70 10.51 -3.71
CA GLN A 166 -10.39 11.28 -2.51
C GLN A 166 -10.01 10.40 -1.32
N ILE A 167 -10.72 9.30 -1.10
CA ILE A 167 -10.42 8.34 -0.04
C ILE A 167 -9.07 7.67 -0.31
N VAL A 168 -8.88 7.15 -1.53
CA VAL A 168 -7.71 6.35 -1.91
C VAL A 168 -6.44 7.20 -2.01
N THR A 169 -6.51 8.37 -2.66
CA THR A 169 -5.40 9.34 -2.75
C THR A 169 -5.01 9.86 -1.36
N THR A 170 -5.99 10.22 -0.54
CA THR A 170 -5.70 10.81 0.78
C THR A 170 -5.18 9.75 1.75
N TRP A 171 -5.98 8.72 2.04
CA TRP A 171 -5.68 7.76 3.09
C TRP A 171 -4.75 6.66 2.58
N GLY A 172 -5.06 6.04 1.45
CA GLY A 172 -4.18 5.05 0.83
C GLY A 172 -2.82 5.65 0.47
N GLY A 173 -2.82 6.83 -0.14
CA GLY A 173 -1.61 7.58 -0.45
C GLY A 173 -0.80 8.01 0.77
N ALA A 174 -1.43 8.39 1.89
CA ALA A 174 -0.69 8.67 3.12
C ALA A 174 0.03 7.44 3.69
N VAL A 175 -0.63 6.27 3.70
CA VAL A 175 -0.02 5.01 4.16
C VAL A 175 1.14 4.64 3.25
N LEU A 176 0.91 4.57 1.94
CA LEU A 176 1.91 4.19 0.96
C LEU A 176 3.07 5.19 0.92
N GLY A 177 2.77 6.48 0.90
CA GLY A 177 3.74 7.57 0.87
C GLY A 177 4.62 7.61 2.11
N GLU A 178 4.07 7.42 3.31
CA GLU A 178 4.87 7.33 4.54
C GLU A 178 5.75 6.09 4.55
N SER A 179 5.22 4.95 4.08
CA SER A 179 5.96 3.70 4.03
C SER A 179 7.16 3.81 3.09
N PHE A 180 6.93 4.31 1.89
CA PHE A 180 7.97 4.60 0.91
C PHE A 180 8.97 5.65 1.40
N TYR A 181 8.51 6.70 2.08
CA TYR A 181 9.38 7.72 2.65
C TYR A 181 10.36 7.12 3.68
N GLN A 182 9.85 6.37 4.65
CA GLN A 182 10.69 5.76 5.69
C GLN A 182 11.58 4.63 5.16
N LEU A 183 11.09 3.87 4.18
CA LEU A 183 11.82 2.82 3.49
C LEU A 183 12.98 3.40 2.68
N ALA A 184 12.75 4.43 1.86
CA ALA A 184 13.80 5.10 1.10
C ALA A 184 14.87 5.70 2.04
N ASP A 185 14.45 6.38 3.10
CA ASP A 185 15.37 6.95 4.10
C ASP A 185 16.22 5.87 4.81
N MET A 186 15.65 4.70 5.11
CA MET A 186 16.37 3.56 5.65
C MET A 186 17.33 2.93 4.62
N LEU A 187 16.89 2.78 3.37
CA LEU A 187 17.71 2.18 2.31
C LEU A 187 18.91 3.06 1.94
N HIS A 188 18.80 4.39 2.09
CA HIS A 188 19.93 5.30 1.93
C HIS A 188 21.05 5.09 2.96
N THR A 189 20.78 4.44 4.10
CA THR A 189 21.81 4.10 5.09
C THR A 189 22.47 2.74 4.83
N LYS A 190 22.02 2.01 3.81
CA LYS A 190 22.54 0.68 3.46
C LYS A 190 23.57 0.79 2.35
N GLU A 191 24.62 -0.01 2.44
CA GLU A 191 25.64 -0.08 1.40
C GLU A 191 25.17 -0.93 0.21
N GLY A 192 25.63 -0.59 -0.99
CA GLY A 192 25.39 -1.36 -2.21
C GLY A 192 24.41 -0.71 -3.19
N TRP A 193 24.49 -1.16 -4.44
CA TRP A 193 23.70 -0.60 -5.53
C TRP A 193 22.22 -0.94 -5.43
N LEU A 194 21.87 -2.11 -4.86
CA LEU A 194 20.48 -2.57 -4.83
C LEU A 194 19.63 -1.78 -3.82
N PRO A 195 20.03 -1.59 -2.55
CA PRO A 195 19.31 -0.68 -1.66
C PRO A 195 19.18 0.73 -2.22
N THR A 196 20.24 1.25 -2.85
CA THR A 196 20.23 2.56 -3.51
C THR A 196 19.17 2.63 -4.62
N ALA A 197 19.10 1.62 -5.49
CA ALA A 197 18.11 1.56 -6.56
C ALA A 197 16.68 1.49 -6.01
N PHE A 198 16.42 0.70 -4.96
CA PHE A 198 15.12 0.66 -4.31
C PHE A 198 14.74 2.00 -3.66
N ALA A 199 15.71 2.69 -3.02
CA ALA A 199 15.46 4.02 -2.47
C ALA A 199 15.00 5.01 -3.56
N TRP A 200 15.57 4.91 -4.76
CA TRP A 200 15.17 5.73 -5.91
C TRP A 200 13.75 5.44 -6.40
N VAL A 201 13.37 4.16 -6.43
CA VAL A 201 12.01 3.75 -6.80
C VAL A 201 10.98 4.26 -5.78
N PHE A 202 11.28 4.14 -4.49
CA PHE A 202 10.31 4.50 -3.45
C PHE A 202 10.20 6.01 -3.21
N ASN A 203 11.26 6.78 -3.44
CA ASN A 203 11.21 8.24 -3.28
C ASN A 203 12.02 8.95 -4.38
N PRO A 204 11.46 9.05 -5.59
CA PRO A 204 12.17 9.66 -6.72
C PRO A 204 12.44 11.16 -6.52
N ALA A 205 11.54 11.88 -5.84
CA ALA A 205 11.71 13.31 -5.58
C ALA A 205 12.88 13.59 -4.63
N ASP A 206 13.03 12.81 -3.54
CA ASP A 206 14.21 12.91 -2.66
C ASP A 206 15.50 12.53 -3.40
N THR A 207 15.44 11.52 -4.26
CA THR A 207 16.57 11.08 -5.08
C THR A 207 17.09 12.19 -5.99
N VAL A 208 16.20 12.88 -6.72
CA VAL A 208 16.58 14.00 -7.58
C VAL A 208 17.22 15.13 -6.77
N LYS A 209 16.69 15.43 -5.58
CA LYS A 209 17.28 16.43 -4.68
C LYS A 209 18.67 16.04 -4.20
N ARG A 210 18.88 14.78 -3.83
CA ARG A 210 20.20 14.25 -3.46
C ARG A 210 21.20 14.38 -4.60
N TRP A 211 20.82 14.05 -5.83
CA TRP A 211 21.67 14.23 -7.01
C TRP A 211 22.03 15.70 -7.26
N ALA A 212 21.11 16.62 -6.96
CA ALA A 212 21.34 18.06 -7.06
C ALA A 212 22.11 18.65 -5.85
N GLY A 213 22.54 17.82 -4.89
CA GLY A 213 23.29 18.26 -3.70
C GLY A 213 22.42 18.82 -2.56
N TYR A 214 21.10 18.69 -2.64
CA TYR A 214 20.13 19.14 -1.62
C TYR A 214 19.59 17.98 -0.76
N GLY A 215 20.33 16.88 -0.67
CA GLY A 215 19.98 15.75 0.19
C GLY A 215 19.90 16.17 1.66
N LYS A 216 18.90 15.66 2.38
CA LYS A 216 18.78 15.85 3.83
C LYS A 216 19.18 14.58 4.57
N ASP A 217 19.73 14.76 5.76
CA ASP A 217 19.97 13.67 6.69
C ASP A 217 18.65 13.07 7.20
N SER A 218 18.71 11.82 7.65
CA SER A 218 17.54 11.14 8.20
C SER A 218 16.96 11.91 9.38
N ARG A 219 15.64 12.06 9.37
CA ARG A 219 14.89 12.63 10.50
C ARG A 219 14.73 11.66 11.66
N PHE A 220 15.00 10.38 11.42
CA PHE A 220 14.86 9.33 12.42
C PHE A 220 16.23 9.04 13.03
N ASP A 221 16.24 8.81 14.34
CA ASP A 221 17.44 8.31 15.02
C ASP A 221 17.63 6.82 14.67
N ARG A 222 18.22 6.57 13.49
CA ARG A 222 18.47 5.24 12.94
C ARG A 222 19.40 4.38 13.80
N SER A 223 20.14 4.98 14.73
CA SER A 223 20.91 4.21 15.73
C SER A 223 20.02 3.46 16.73
N LYS A 224 18.74 3.83 16.82
CA LYS A 224 17.74 3.22 17.71
C LYS A 224 16.60 2.54 16.95
N SER A 225 16.67 2.50 15.62
CA SER A 225 15.69 1.80 14.79
C SER A 225 16.01 0.32 14.70
N VAL A 226 14.97 -0.51 14.57
CA VAL A 226 15.12 -1.88 14.11
C VAL A 226 14.61 -1.93 12.68
N ASP A 227 15.56 -1.94 11.74
CA ASP A 227 15.30 -1.93 10.31
C ASP A 227 15.56 -3.33 9.72
N ILE A 228 14.55 -3.85 9.02
CA ILE A 228 14.59 -5.11 8.28
C ILE A 228 14.26 -4.78 6.82
N PHE A 229 15.09 -5.25 5.90
CA PHE A 229 14.80 -5.27 4.48
C PHE A 229 15.24 -6.62 3.91
N ASN A 230 14.25 -7.44 3.56
CA ASN A 230 14.46 -8.76 3.01
C ASN A 230 14.00 -8.75 1.54
N LEU A 231 14.82 -9.30 0.66
CA LEU A 231 14.40 -9.73 -0.66
C LEU A 231 14.32 -11.25 -0.67
N TYR A 232 13.26 -11.80 -1.25
CA TYR A 232 13.09 -13.25 -1.31
C TYR A 232 12.65 -13.70 -2.69
N THR A 233 13.01 -14.93 -3.00
CA THR A 233 12.53 -15.66 -4.17
C THR A 233 12.16 -17.08 -3.77
N GLY A 234 11.30 -17.72 -4.54
CA GLY A 234 10.79 -19.03 -4.18
C GLY A 234 9.96 -19.69 -5.25
N VAL A 235 9.34 -20.79 -4.88
CA VAL A 235 8.36 -21.50 -5.71
C VAL A 235 7.08 -21.62 -4.90
N LEU A 236 5.98 -21.15 -5.48
CA LEU A 236 4.62 -21.27 -4.95
C LEU A 236 3.86 -22.30 -5.76
N HIS A 237 3.24 -23.25 -5.08
CA HIS A 237 2.20 -24.09 -5.66
C HIS A 237 0.84 -23.71 -5.05
N SER A 238 -0.14 -23.49 -5.91
CA SER A 238 -1.49 -23.08 -5.54
C SER A 238 -2.52 -24.01 -6.19
N GLN A 239 -3.57 -24.35 -5.45
CA GLN A 239 -4.68 -25.17 -5.93
C GLN A 239 -6.02 -24.61 -5.41
N LYS A 240 -6.94 -24.29 -6.31
CA LYS A 240 -8.35 -23.94 -6.04
C LYS A 240 -9.21 -25.21 -6.11
N THR A 241 -10.17 -25.36 -5.20
CA THR A 241 -10.91 -26.61 -5.03
C THR A 241 -12.14 -26.68 -5.95
N ALA A 242 -12.91 -25.60 -6.02
CA ALA A 242 -14.16 -25.54 -6.78
C ALA A 242 -13.89 -25.43 -8.29
N SER A 243 -12.90 -24.64 -8.70
CA SER A 243 -12.53 -24.48 -10.13
C SER A 243 -11.61 -25.59 -10.67
N ASP A 244 -11.14 -26.51 -9.82
CA ASP A 244 -10.14 -27.55 -10.16
C ASP A 244 -8.90 -26.99 -10.89
N TYR A 245 -8.49 -25.78 -10.50
CA TYR A 245 -7.34 -25.07 -11.06
C TYR A 245 -6.11 -25.22 -10.16
N SER A 246 -4.95 -25.52 -10.74
CA SER A 246 -3.69 -25.53 -10.02
C SER A 246 -2.58 -24.90 -10.84
N VAL A 247 -1.71 -24.16 -10.16
CA VAL A 247 -0.60 -23.43 -10.79
C VAL A 247 0.65 -23.49 -9.92
N THR A 248 1.80 -23.53 -10.58
CA THR A 248 3.10 -23.39 -9.93
C THR A 248 3.79 -22.16 -10.50
N SER A 249 4.17 -21.25 -9.61
CA SER A 249 4.71 -19.93 -9.95
C SER A 249 6.05 -19.70 -9.26
N MET A 250 6.93 -18.97 -9.93
CA MET A 250 8.12 -18.40 -9.31
C MET A 250 7.72 -17.19 -8.47
N LEU A 251 8.15 -17.15 -7.21
CA LEU A 251 7.94 -16.01 -6.33
C LEU A 251 9.12 -15.05 -6.41
N LEU A 252 8.79 -13.76 -6.45
CA LEU A 252 9.69 -12.65 -6.18
C LEU A 252 9.00 -11.74 -5.18
N GLY A 253 9.67 -11.36 -4.11
CA GLY A 253 9.07 -10.46 -3.15
C GLY A 253 10.06 -9.73 -2.26
N MET A 254 9.51 -8.77 -1.54
CA MET A 254 10.23 -7.98 -0.55
C MET A 254 9.41 -7.85 0.72
N GLU A 255 10.12 -7.77 1.83
CA GLU A 255 9.56 -7.52 3.15
C GLU A 255 10.41 -6.45 3.82
N ALA A 256 9.79 -5.37 4.29
CA ALA A 256 10.44 -4.31 5.02
C ALA A 256 9.72 -4.04 6.34
N ARG A 257 10.49 -3.84 7.40
CA ARG A 257 9.98 -3.39 8.70
C ARG A 257 10.89 -2.28 9.21
N ILE A 258 10.33 -1.11 9.45
CA ILE A 258 11.02 0.05 10.02
C ILE A 258 10.42 0.32 11.39
N ASP A 259 11.14 -0.02 12.44
CA ASP A 259 10.70 0.19 13.83
C ASP A 259 11.52 1.30 14.51
N ASN A 260 10.97 2.50 14.48
CA ASN A 260 11.50 3.70 15.11
C ASN A 260 10.95 3.93 16.53
N ARG A 261 10.26 2.95 17.15
CA ARG A 261 9.57 3.17 18.43
C ARG A 261 10.52 3.42 19.60
N LYS A 262 11.77 2.96 19.54
CA LYS A 262 12.82 3.29 20.54
C LYS A 262 13.55 4.60 20.24
N GLY A 263 13.42 5.11 19.01
CA GLY A 263 14.00 6.37 18.55
C GLY A 263 13.21 7.61 18.98
N LYS A 264 13.74 8.77 18.62
CA LYS A 264 13.06 10.07 18.77
C LYS A 264 12.02 10.23 17.64
N THR A 265 10.84 10.76 17.95
CA THR A 265 9.72 10.96 17.00
C THR A 265 9.64 12.39 16.48
N ASP A 266 9.25 12.56 15.21
CA ASP A 266 9.30 13.79 14.39
C ASP A 266 8.02 14.68 14.52
N GLY A 267 7.37 14.76 15.69
CA GLY A 267 6.11 15.53 15.80
C GLY A 267 5.45 15.67 17.18
N PHE A 268 4.50 16.62 17.26
CA PHE A 268 3.84 17.11 18.49
C PHE A 268 2.92 16.08 19.19
N VAL A 269 2.42 15.07 18.46
CA VAL A 269 1.47 14.05 18.97
C VAL A 269 1.98 12.60 18.72
N SER A 270 3.25 12.44 18.35
CA SER A 270 3.93 11.23 17.83
C SER A 270 3.88 11.09 16.30
N THR A 271 4.92 10.47 15.73
CA THR A 271 5.02 10.16 14.31
C THR A 271 4.80 8.67 14.07
N PRO A 272 4.36 8.30 12.85
CA PRO A 272 4.55 6.97 12.31
C PRO A 272 5.89 6.38 12.75
N SER A 273 5.84 5.42 13.65
CA SER A 273 7.05 4.90 14.29
C SER A 273 7.23 3.41 14.09
N LEU A 274 6.26 2.76 13.45
CA LEU A 274 6.41 1.42 12.91
C LEU A 274 5.75 1.37 11.53
N VAL A 275 6.53 0.94 10.54
CA VAL A 275 6.07 0.64 9.19
C VAL A 275 6.35 -0.83 8.93
N ASP A 276 5.33 -1.57 8.48
CA ASP A 276 5.46 -2.93 7.96
C ASP A 276 5.02 -2.91 6.49
N MET A 277 5.85 -3.43 5.59
CA MET A 277 5.57 -3.44 4.16
C MET A 277 5.97 -4.77 3.52
N ASN A 278 5.10 -5.30 2.68
CA ASN A 278 5.33 -6.51 1.91
C ASN A 278 4.84 -6.30 0.46
N MET A 279 5.64 -6.75 -0.50
CA MET A 279 5.23 -6.87 -1.90
C MET A 279 5.65 -8.23 -2.40
N GLU A 280 4.78 -8.90 -3.15
CA GLU A 280 5.01 -10.22 -3.71
C GLU A 280 4.42 -10.29 -5.12
N ALA A 281 5.16 -10.94 -6.02
CA ALA A 281 4.72 -11.30 -7.35
C ALA A 281 4.99 -12.79 -7.60
N GLY A 282 3.97 -13.51 -8.04
CA GLY A 282 4.04 -14.90 -8.49
C GLY A 282 3.91 -14.98 -10.01
N ILE A 283 4.96 -15.47 -10.68
CA ILE A 283 5.05 -15.49 -12.14
C ILE A 283 5.00 -16.93 -12.64
N SER A 284 4.06 -17.24 -13.53
CA SER A 284 3.93 -18.51 -14.23
C SER A 284 4.19 -18.35 -15.73
N GLN A 285 3.90 -19.40 -16.52
CA GLN A 285 3.91 -19.31 -17.99
C GLN A 285 2.76 -18.48 -18.55
N ASN A 286 1.67 -18.29 -17.79
CA ASN A 286 0.49 -17.53 -18.21
C ASN A 286 0.62 -16.04 -17.90
N GLY A 287 1.63 -15.64 -17.10
CA GLY A 287 1.84 -14.26 -16.70
C GLY A 287 2.01 -14.12 -15.19
N ILE A 288 1.51 -13.00 -14.65
CA ILE A 288 1.47 -12.75 -13.21
C ILE A 288 0.20 -13.41 -12.68
N GLU A 289 0.36 -14.45 -11.85
CA GLU A 289 -0.73 -15.20 -11.22
C GLU A 289 -1.02 -14.69 -9.80
N ASP A 290 -0.11 -13.89 -9.26
CA ASP A 290 -0.16 -13.46 -7.89
C ASP A 290 0.48 -12.08 -7.83
N TRP A 291 -0.29 -11.08 -7.42
CA TRP A 291 0.23 -9.77 -7.11
C TRP A 291 -0.34 -9.30 -5.79
N GLN A 292 0.52 -9.21 -4.79
CA GLN A 292 0.15 -8.79 -3.45
C GLN A 292 1.00 -7.61 -3.02
N MET A 293 0.36 -6.62 -2.44
CA MET A 293 1.01 -5.52 -1.73
C MET A 293 0.26 -5.29 -0.44
N HIS A 294 0.99 -5.20 0.67
CA HIS A 294 0.44 -4.78 1.94
C HIS A 294 1.40 -3.79 2.58
N THR A 295 0.86 -2.68 3.08
CA THR A 295 1.61 -1.79 3.94
C THR A 295 0.78 -1.30 5.10
N GLN A 296 1.41 -1.14 6.25
CA GLN A 296 0.78 -0.72 7.50
C GLN A 296 1.67 0.29 8.21
N VAL A 297 1.02 1.31 8.77
CA VAL A 297 1.66 2.36 9.56
C VAL A 297 1.01 2.43 10.94
N TRP A 298 1.82 2.30 11.98
CA TRP A 298 1.40 2.59 13.35
C TRP A 298 1.62 4.07 13.66
N LEU A 299 0.53 4.78 13.94
CA LEU A 299 0.50 6.24 14.07
C LEU A 299 1.02 6.75 15.42
N GLY A 300 1.31 5.82 16.33
CA GLY A 300 1.76 6.09 17.69
C GLY A 300 0.77 5.59 18.73
N GLY A 301 1.11 5.76 20.01
CA GLY A 301 0.28 5.27 21.10
C GLY A 301 1.09 4.86 22.33
N TYR A 302 0.48 4.01 23.16
CA TYR A 302 1.07 3.54 24.39
C TYR A 302 2.09 2.43 24.09
N LYS A 303 3.25 2.50 24.73
CA LYS A 303 4.32 1.50 24.62
C LYS A 303 4.97 1.30 25.97
N GLY A 304 5.34 0.07 26.26
CA GLY A 304 6.01 -0.30 27.51
C GLY A 304 7.12 -1.31 27.27
N HIS A 305 8.13 -1.26 28.12
CA HIS A 305 9.22 -2.22 28.14
C HIS A 305 9.66 -2.47 29.57
N SER A 306 9.93 -3.73 29.89
CA SER A 306 10.59 -4.14 31.12
C SER A 306 11.89 -4.86 30.78
N ALA A 307 12.99 -4.39 31.35
CA ALA A 307 14.31 -4.96 31.15
C ALA A 307 14.50 -6.21 32.03
N SER A 308 15.31 -7.17 31.54
CA SER A 308 15.66 -8.38 32.30
C SER A 308 16.75 -8.08 33.36
N ASN A 309 16.73 -8.83 34.48
CA ASN A 309 17.66 -8.67 35.60
C ASN A 309 18.90 -9.56 35.44
N HIS A 310 19.84 -9.15 34.59
CA HIS A 310 21.24 -9.64 34.54
C HIS A 310 21.49 -11.14 34.24
N LEU A 311 20.50 -12.04 34.27
CA LEU A 311 20.65 -13.46 33.93
C LEU A 311 20.13 -13.79 32.53
N ALA A 312 20.80 -14.74 31.86
CA ALA A 312 20.48 -15.22 30.51
C ALA A 312 19.05 -15.76 30.34
N THR A 313 18.48 -16.31 31.42
CA THR A 313 17.15 -16.91 31.46
C THR A 313 16.03 -15.92 31.76
N ASP A 314 16.38 -14.69 32.12
CA ASP A 314 15.39 -13.71 32.54
C ASP A 314 14.62 -13.19 31.34
N TRP A 315 13.30 -13.14 31.50
CA TRP A 315 12.39 -12.68 30.46
C TRP A 315 12.28 -11.16 30.48
N ALA A 316 12.64 -10.54 29.36
CA ALA A 316 12.25 -9.19 29.05
C ALA A 316 10.92 -9.21 28.29
N HIS A 317 10.15 -8.14 28.44
CA HIS A 317 8.91 -7.97 27.68
C HIS A 317 8.76 -6.55 27.16
N SER A 318 8.13 -6.43 26.00
CA SER A 318 7.74 -5.16 25.43
C SER A 318 6.35 -5.27 24.81
N PHE A 319 5.64 -4.16 24.78
CA PHE A 319 4.32 -4.12 24.15
C PHE A 319 4.04 -2.73 23.58
N TYR A 320 3.11 -2.68 22.65
CA TYR A 320 2.53 -1.45 22.16
C TYR A 320 1.05 -1.61 21.85
N PHE A 321 0.34 -0.50 21.93
CA PHE A 321 -1.06 -0.38 21.57
C PHE A 321 -1.33 1.04 21.05
N GLY A 322 -2.01 1.16 19.92
CA GLY A 322 -2.42 2.47 19.43
C GLY A 322 -3.04 2.45 18.04
N PRO A 323 -3.47 3.62 17.56
CA PRO A 323 -4.05 3.77 16.23
C PRO A 323 -3.07 3.35 15.13
N SER A 324 -3.63 2.79 14.07
CA SER A 324 -2.92 2.39 12.87
C SER A 324 -3.79 2.58 11.64
N THR A 325 -3.14 2.59 10.49
CA THR A 325 -3.78 2.59 9.17
C THR A 325 -2.96 1.69 8.25
N ALA A 326 -3.60 1.14 7.23
CA ALA A 326 -2.99 0.19 6.32
C ALA A 326 -3.64 0.27 4.94
N MET A 327 -3.00 -0.39 3.99
CA MET A 327 -3.45 -0.46 2.61
C MET A 327 -3.00 -1.81 2.04
N GLU A 328 -3.90 -2.45 1.29
CA GLU A 328 -3.66 -3.78 0.74
C GLU A 328 -4.22 -3.90 -0.68
N TYR A 329 -3.42 -4.46 -1.58
CA TYR A 329 -3.83 -4.95 -2.88
C TYR A 329 -3.59 -6.44 -2.94
N THR A 330 -4.53 -7.20 -3.48
CA THR A 330 -4.30 -8.59 -3.88
C THR A 330 -5.03 -8.85 -5.18
N SER A 331 -4.33 -9.45 -6.15
CA SER A 331 -4.90 -10.13 -7.31
C SER A 331 -4.33 -11.55 -7.37
N LEU A 332 -5.21 -12.55 -7.44
CA LEU A 332 -4.88 -13.98 -7.45
C LEU A 332 -5.53 -14.67 -8.66
N GLY A 333 -4.71 -15.30 -9.49
CA GLY A 333 -5.11 -15.94 -10.75
C GLY A 333 -4.91 -15.02 -11.96
N THR A 334 -5.40 -15.47 -13.11
CA THR A 334 -5.34 -14.74 -14.39
C THR A 334 -6.70 -14.77 -15.08
N ASP A 335 -6.99 -13.72 -15.86
CA ASP A 335 -8.17 -13.64 -16.73
C ASP A 335 -9.50 -13.93 -15.99
N ALA A 336 -10.27 -14.92 -16.43
CA ALA A 336 -11.59 -15.26 -15.87
C ALA A 336 -11.53 -15.81 -14.44
N ASP A 337 -10.39 -16.35 -14.01
CA ASP A 337 -10.17 -16.88 -12.66
C ASP A 337 -9.50 -15.86 -11.73
N GLU A 338 -9.23 -14.65 -12.22
CA GLU A 338 -8.67 -13.56 -11.44
C GLU A 338 -9.67 -13.13 -10.36
N ASP A 339 -9.16 -13.18 -9.13
CA ASP A 339 -9.85 -12.78 -7.94
C ASP A 339 -9.03 -11.69 -7.24
N PHE A 340 -9.59 -10.47 -7.18
CA PHE A 340 -8.88 -9.32 -6.65
C PHE A 340 -9.68 -8.51 -5.63
N TYR A 341 -8.94 -7.79 -4.80
CA TYR A 341 -9.44 -6.68 -4.00
C TYR A 341 -8.33 -5.66 -3.74
N ALA A 342 -8.78 -4.44 -3.50
CA ALA A 342 -7.99 -3.32 -3.04
C ALA A 342 -8.66 -2.72 -1.81
N VAL A 343 -7.92 -2.54 -0.72
CA VAL A 343 -8.45 -2.08 0.57
C VAL A 343 -7.60 -0.93 1.09
N VAL A 344 -8.27 0.11 1.54
CA VAL A 344 -7.69 1.16 2.37
C VAL A 344 -8.28 1.02 3.77
N ASN A 345 -7.45 0.62 4.73
CA ASN A 345 -7.81 0.54 6.13
C ASN A 345 -7.72 1.96 6.74
N LEU A 346 -8.83 2.69 6.70
CA LEU A 346 -8.87 4.12 7.04
C LEU A 346 -8.33 4.41 8.44
N LEU A 347 -8.83 3.68 9.44
CA LEU A 347 -8.38 3.74 10.81
C LEU A 347 -8.62 2.41 11.51
N GLY A 348 -7.66 2.00 12.32
CA GLY A 348 -7.75 0.82 13.14
C GLY A 348 -6.95 0.93 14.42
N LEU A 349 -6.91 -0.20 15.13
CA LEU A 349 -6.13 -0.37 16.34
C LEU A 349 -5.15 -1.52 16.14
N SER A 350 -3.89 -1.27 16.49
CA SER A 350 -2.84 -2.28 16.52
C SER A 350 -2.36 -2.50 17.94
N ALA A 351 -2.20 -3.77 18.29
CA ALA A 351 -1.58 -4.20 19.54
C ALA A 351 -0.49 -5.22 19.23
N ALA A 352 0.64 -5.15 19.91
CA ALA A 352 1.55 -6.29 19.96
C ALA A 352 2.24 -6.41 21.31
N ALA A 353 2.63 -7.64 21.62
CA ALA A 353 3.41 -7.99 22.77
C ALA A 353 4.55 -8.92 22.34
N ASN A 354 5.71 -8.72 22.96
CA ASN A 354 6.91 -9.46 22.69
C ASN A 354 7.54 -9.87 24.03
N TRP A 355 7.83 -11.16 24.17
CA TRP A 355 8.51 -11.74 25.31
C TRP A 355 9.76 -12.43 24.83
N HIS A 356 10.91 -12.07 25.38
CA HIS A 356 12.17 -12.63 24.92
C HIS A 356 13.14 -12.89 26.07
N ASN A 357 13.97 -13.92 25.90
CA ASN A 357 15.18 -14.16 26.67
C ASN A 357 16.34 -14.44 25.69
N GLN A 358 17.45 -15.00 26.17
CA GLN A 358 18.60 -15.28 25.30
C GLN A 358 18.33 -16.34 24.21
N TYR A 359 17.37 -17.24 24.41
CA TYR A 359 17.14 -18.42 23.56
C TYR A 359 15.82 -18.38 22.80
N ILE A 360 14.81 -17.74 23.38
CA ILE A 360 13.43 -17.77 22.89
C ILE A 360 12.92 -16.34 22.77
N ASN A 361 12.31 -16.04 21.62
CA ASN A 361 11.59 -14.81 21.37
C ASN A 361 10.16 -15.14 20.88
N ILE A 362 9.16 -14.66 21.60
CA ILE A 362 7.74 -14.85 21.30
C ILE A 362 7.15 -13.50 20.94
N GLU A 363 6.62 -13.35 19.74
CA GLU A 363 5.92 -12.16 19.27
C GLU A 363 4.46 -12.48 18.97
N PHE A 364 3.58 -11.61 19.44
CA PHE A 364 2.14 -11.65 19.15
C PHE A 364 1.73 -10.27 18.66
N LYS A 365 1.05 -10.18 17.51
CA LYS A 365 0.50 -8.94 16.96
C LYS A 365 -0.96 -9.17 16.59
N SER A 366 -1.80 -8.17 16.80
CA SER A 366 -3.18 -8.15 16.34
C SER A 366 -3.57 -6.77 15.87
N ASP A 367 -4.36 -6.73 14.80
CA ASP A 367 -4.87 -5.50 14.21
C ASP A 367 -6.36 -5.65 13.89
N ILE A 368 -7.12 -4.58 14.06
CA ILE A 368 -8.51 -4.47 13.62
C ILE A 368 -8.72 -3.14 12.93
N PHE A 369 -9.34 -3.15 11.76
CA PHE A 369 -9.51 -2.00 10.90
C PHE A 369 -10.95 -1.85 10.43
N GLY A 370 -11.36 -0.60 10.19
CA GLY A 370 -12.47 -0.28 9.29
C GLY A 370 -11.94 -0.05 7.88
N ASP A 371 -12.63 -0.60 6.89
CA ASP A 371 -12.15 -0.71 5.51
C ASP A 371 -13.03 0.07 4.56
N PHE A 372 -12.41 0.82 3.66
CA PHE A 372 -12.97 1.15 2.35
C PHE A 372 -12.32 0.24 1.32
N SER A 373 -13.11 -0.42 0.47
CA SER A 373 -12.60 -1.44 -0.43
C SER A 373 -13.21 -1.38 -1.82
N MET A 374 -12.39 -1.76 -2.81
CA MET A 374 -12.78 -2.10 -4.17
C MET A 374 -12.63 -3.61 -4.30
N VAL A 375 -13.74 -4.31 -4.51
CA VAL A 375 -13.78 -5.78 -4.45
C VAL A 375 -14.42 -6.30 -5.72
N LYS A 376 -13.76 -7.23 -6.41
CA LYS A 376 -14.41 -8.06 -7.42
C LYS A 376 -15.31 -9.05 -6.69
N PRO A 377 -16.65 -8.97 -6.82
CA PRO A 377 -17.53 -9.85 -6.08
C PRO A 377 -17.23 -11.31 -6.40
N PHE A 378 -16.93 -12.13 -5.38
CA PHE A 378 -16.53 -13.50 -5.63
C PHE A 378 -17.64 -14.35 -6.27
N ALA A 379 -18.91 -13.94 -6.11
CA ALA A 379 -20.06 -14.56 -6.76
C ALA A 379 -20.20 -14.24 -8.26
N THR A 380 -19.35 -13.39 -8.85
CA THR A 380 -19.34 -13.10 -10.29
C THR A 380 -19.26 -14.38 -11.12
N THR A 381 -18.48 -15.37 -10.68
CA THR A 381 -18.37 -16.68 -11.35
C THR A 381 -19.74 -17.36 -11.52
N ASP A 382 -20.52 -17.47 -10.44
CA ASP A 382 -21.85 -18.06 -10.48
C ASP A 382 -22.86 -17.16 -11.23
N TYR A 383 -22.78 -15.84 -11.03
CA TYR A 383 -23.64 -14.87 -11.71
C TYR A 383 -23.55 -14.99 -13.24
N LEU A 384 -22.32 -15.04 -13.78
CA LEU A 384 -22.07 -15.21 -15.21
C LEU A 384 -22.42 -16.63 -15.69
N ALA A 385 -22.17 -17.67 -14.88
CA ALA A 385 -22.53 -19.05 -15.21
C ALA A 385 -24.05 -19.25 -15.37
N GLN A 386 -24.86 -18.45 -14.68
CA GLN A 386 -26.31 -18.40 -14.85
C GLN A 386 -26.77 -17.67 -16.13
N GLY A 387 -25.83 -17.22 -16.99
CA GLY A 387 -26.11 -16.55 -18.26
C GLY A 387 -26.48 -15.07 -18.11
N ARG A 388 -26.26 -14.49 -16.92
CA ARG A 388 -26.45 -13.05 -16.69
C ARG A 388 -25.21 -12.26 -17.14
N ASN A 389 -25.39 -10.95 -17.24
CA ASN A 389 -24.33 -9.98 -17.52
C ASN A 389 -24.59 -8.73 -16.66
N PHE A 390 -23.58 -7.86 -16.53
CA PHE A 390 -23.67 -6.66 -15.69
C PHE A 390 -24.30 -5.45 -16.40
N TRP A 391 -24.78 -5.61 -17.65
CA TRP A 391 -25.43 -4.51 -18.36
C TRP A 391 -26.71 -4.10 -17.64
N GLY A 392 -26.89 -2.80 -17.41
CA GLY A 392 -28.03 -2.29 -16.66
C GLY A 392 -27.90 -2.43 -15.15
N THR A 393 -26.71 -2.75 -14.62
CA THR A 393 -26.36 -2.72 -13.18
C THR A 393 -25.48 -1.49 -12.89
N LYS A 394 -24.93 -1.35 -11.67
CA LYS A 394 -23.97 -0.29 -11.32
C LYS A 394 -22.86 -0.19 -12.38
N SER A 395 -22.53 1.02 -12.83
CA SER A 395 -21.56 1.19 -13.92
C SER A 395 -20.18 0.68 -13.55
N VAL A 396 -19.74 0.86 -12.30
CA VAL A 396 -18.46 0.34 -11.81
C VAL A 396 -18.35 -1.19 -11.90
N ILE A 397 -19.43 -1.93 -11.64
CA ILE A 397 -19.45 -3.40 -11.78
C ILE A 397 -19.43 -3.79 -13.25
N TRP A 398 -20.14 -3.05 -14.10
CA TRP A 398 -20.18 -3.32 -15.53
C TRP A 398 -18.84 -3.04 -16.24
N GLU A 399 -18.19 -1.90 -15.95
CA GLU A 399 -16.95 -1.49 -16.62
C GLU A 399 -15.71 -2.07 -15.96
N GLY A 400 -15.69 -2.10 -14.62
CA GLY A 400 -14.54 -2.48 -13.83
C GLY A 400 -14.53 -3.94 -13.36
N ASP A 401 -15.65 -4.65 -13.42
CA ASP A 401 -15.83 -5.99 -12.81
C ASP A 401 -15.56 -5.98 -11.29
N TYR A 402 -15.78 -4.84 -10.63
CA TYR A 402 -15.70 -4.67 -9.17
C TYR A 402 -16.75 -3.69 -8.65
N GLY A 403 -16.94 -3.66 -7.33
CA GLY A 403 -17.70 -2.59 -6.70
C GLY A 403 -17.06 -2.07 -5.43
N TYR A 404 -17.54 -0.92 -4.97
CA TYR A 404 -17.13 -0.33 -3.70
C TYR A 404 -17.85 -1.00 -2.54
N ALA A 405 -17.16 -1.15 -1.43
CA ALA A 405 -17.69 -1.77 -0.23
C ALA A 405 -17.09 -1.17 1.04
N TRP A 406 -17.88 -1.20 2.10
CA TRP A 406 -17.43 -0.95 3.47
C TRP A 406 -17.21 -2.28 4.17
N GLY A 407 -16.29 -2.31 5.12
CA GLY A 407 -16.06 -3.54 5.85
C GLY A 407 -15.05 -3.44 6.98
N HIS A 408 -14.47 -4.59 7.30
CA HIS A 408 -13.44 -4.68 8.32
C HIS A 408 -12.41 -5.76 8.02
N THR A 409 -11.17 -5.46 8.38
CA THR A 409 -10.06 -6.40 8.35
C THR A 409 -9.60 -6.68 9.78
N PHE A 410 -9.50 -7.96 10.14
CA PHE A 410 -8.86 -8.43 11.36
C PHE A 410 -7.60 -9.23 11.02
N ASN A 411 -6.49 -8.89 11.65
CA ASN A 411 -5.22 -9.61 11.54
C ASN A 411 -4.77 -10.12 12.91
N LEU A 412 -4.16 -11.30 12.90
CA LEU A 412 -3.51 -11.91 14.04
C LEU A 412 -2.23 -12.59 13.57
N SER A 413 -1.10 -12.32 14.23
CA SER A 413 0.14 -13.04 13.99
C SER A 413 0.79 -13.48 15.28
N PHE A 414 1.43 -14.64 15.22
CA PHE A 414 2.13 -15.25 16.32
C PHE A 414 3.44 -15.86 15.80
N ASN A 415 4.56 -15.50 16.40
CA ASN A 415 5.88 -16.00 16.05
C ASN A 415 6.60 -16.49 17.30
N ILE A 416 7.22 -17.65 17.21
CA ILE A 416 8.19 -18.15 18.19
C ILE A 416 9.50 -18.37 17.45
N ASN A 417 10.54 -17.65 17.86
CA ASN A 417 11.91 -17.85 17.40
C ASN A 417 12.71 -18.56 18.50
N ILE A 418 13.36 -19.66 18.15
CA ILE A 418 14.23 -20.47 19.00
C ILE A 418 15.54 -20.66 18.24
N ASP A 419 16.61 -20.00 18.71
CA ASP A 419 17.91 -19.95 18.06
C ASP A 419 17.82 -19.58 16.56
N HIS A 420 17.93 -20.57 15.67
CA HIS A 420 17.91 -20.39 14.21
C HIS A 420 16.55 -20.71 13.58
N VAL A 421 15.58 -21.18 14.35
CA VAL A 421 14.29 -21.64 13.84
C VAL A 421 13.19 -20.67 14.27
N THR A 422 12.38 -20.21 13.33
CA THR A 422 11.15 -19.48 13.62
C THR A 422 9.95 -20.32 13.21
N PHE A 423 9.01 -20.52 14.12
CA PHE A 423 7.67 -20.99 13.81
C PHE A 423 6.72 -19.80 13.81
N GLY A 424 5.92 -19.66 12.76
CA GLY A 424 4.99 -18.56 12.61
C GLY A 424 3.59 -19.01 12.22
N MET A 425 2.60 -18.27 12.69
CA MET A 425 1.19 -18.41 12.35
C MET A 425 0.60 -17.04 12.04
N LYS A 426 -0.23 -16.95 11.01
CA LYS A 426 -1.03 -15.76 10.71
C LYS A 426 -2.48 -16.14 10.43
N LEU A 427 -3.39 -15.31 10.90
CA LEU A 427 -4.81 -15.36 10.57
C LEU A 427 -5.22 -13.97 10.09
N LYS A 428 -5.90 -13.93 8.94
CA LYS A 428 -6.55 -12.72 8.42
C LYS A 428 -8.00 -13.03 8.12
N SER A 429 -8.90 -12.18 8.56
CA SER A 429 -10.34 -12.27 8.30
C SER A 429 -10.83 -10.94 7.76
N GLN A 430 -11.50 -10.96 6.63
CA GLN A 430 -12.02 -9.78 5.95
C GLN A 430 -13.46 -9.98 5.56
N ARG A 431 -14.30 -8.96 5.76
CA ARG A 431 -15.72 -8.96 5.42
C ARG A 431 -16.06 -7.62 4.80
N TRP A 432 -16.75 -7.64 3.67
CA TRP A 432 -17.13 -6.46 2.91
C TRP A 432 -18.58 -6.56 2.45
N ASP A 433 -19.30 -5.46 2.61
CA ASP A 433 -20.67 -5.27 2.18
C ASP A 433 -20.71 -4.10 1.19
N SER A 434 -21.42 -4.29 0.08
CA SER A 434 -21.47 -3.32 -1.01
C SER A 434 -21.99 -1.95 -0.54
N LEU A 435 -21.48 -0.90 -1.17
CA LEU A 435 -22.00 0.45 -1.02
C LEU A 435 -23.15 0.66 -2.01
N ASP A 436 -24.37 0.64 -1.49
CA ASP A 436 -25.61 0.71 -2.27
C ASP A 436 -26.31 2.06 -2.18
N ASP A 437 -25.63 3.13 -2.59
CA ASP A 437 -26.20 4.48 -2.64
C ASP A 437 -26.25 5.00 -4.08
N LYS A 438 -27.37 4.74 -4.77
CA LYS A 438 -27.63 5.19 -6.14
C LYS A 438 -27.48 6.70 -6.31
N ASP A 439 -27.75 7.50 -5.27
CA ASP A 439 -27.61 8.95 -5.36
C ASP A 439 -26.13 9.35 -5.37
N MET A 440 -25.22 8.52 -4.86
CA MET A 440 -23.77 8.76 -4.84
C MET A 440 -23.03 8.02 -5.96
N GLU A 441 -23.70 7.16 -6.72
CA GLU A 441 -23.13 6.48 -7.88
C GLU A 441 -23.13 7.37 -9.12
N ARG A 442 -22.07 7.31 -9.91
CA ARG A 442 -22.09 7.84 -11.27
C ARG A 442 -23.10 7.02 -12.09
N VAL A 443 -24.03 7.70 -12.77
CA VAL A 443 -24.98 7.06 -13.69
C VAL A 443 -24.75 7.61 -15.08
N ALA A 444 -23.98 6.88 -15.88
CA ALA A 444 -23.72 7.25 -17.26
C ALA A 444 -25.00 7.15 -18.11
N LEU A 445 -25.17 8.06 -19.08
CA LEU A 445 -26.37 8.12 -19.94
C LEU A 445 -26.66 6.81 -20.70
N TRP A 446 -25.62 6.00 -20.94
CA TRP A 446 -25.71 4.76 -21.70
C TRP A 446 -26.02 3.53 -20.81
N ASN A 447 -25.77 3.58 -19.50
CA ASN A 447 -26.10 2.50 -18.55
C ASN A 447 -27.04 3.01 -17.45
N PRO A 448 -28.36 2.79 -17.58
CA PRO A 448 -29.35 3.41 -16.69
C PRO A 448 -29.46 2.78 -15.29
N ASN A 449 -28.60 1.82 -14.91
CA ASN A 449 -28.65 1.08 -13.63
C ASN A 449 -30.08 0.66 -13.20
N VAL A 450 -30.74 -0.15 -14.03
CA VAL A 450 -32.14 -0.61 -13.85
C VAL A 450 -32.26 -1.91 -13.04
N ASN A 451 -31.16 -2.61 -12.81
CA ASN A 451 -31.08 -3.84 -12.01
C ASN A 451 -29.93 -3.69 -11.02
N ASP A 452 -30.12 -2.83 -10.02
CA ASP A 452 -29.07 -2.59 -9.04
C ASP A 452 -28.75 -3.85 -8.22
N LEU A 453 -27.47 -4.02 -7.87
CA LEU A 453 -26.92 -5.23 -7.28
C LEU A 453 -26.22 -4.93 -5.96
N ASN A 454 -26.62 -5.61 -4.90
CA ASN A 454 -25.83 -5.70 -3.68
C ASN A 454 -24.87 -6.90 -3.79
N PHE A 455 -23.70 -6.80 -3.17
CA PHE A 455 -22.81 -7.93 -2.96
C PHE A 455 -22.25 -7.97 -1.53
N GLU A 456 -21.99 -9.19 -1.06
CA GLU A 456 -21.25 -9.45 0.17
C GLU A 456 -20.04 -10.32 -0.19
N ASP A 457 -18.88 -10.02 0.38
CA ASP A 457 -17.64 -10.78 0.14
C ASP A 457 -16.90 -11.05 1.45
N ALA A 458 -16.36 -12.26 1.59
CA ALA A 458 -15.68 -12.68 2.80
C ALA A 458 -14.45 -13.53 2.48
N ARG A 459 -13.35 -13.25 3.19
CA ARG A 459 -12.08 -13.96 3.03
C ARG A 459 -11.46 -14.29 4.37
N ASP A 460 -11.07 -15.55 4.53
CA ASP A 460 -10.34 -16.04 5.70
C ASP A 460 -9.05 -16.73 5.26
N ARG A 461 -7.90 -16.16 5.65
CA ARG A 461 -6.57 -16.73 5.40
C ARG A 461 -5.97 -17.27 6.68
N TYR A 462 -5.51 -18.52 6.61
CA TYR A 462 -4.80 -19.20 7.69
C TYR A 462 -3.44 -19.63 7.18
N GLN A 463 -2.39 -19.01 7.68
CA GLN A 463 -1.02 -19.30 7.29
C GLN A 463 -0.24 -19.89 8.45
N ILE A 464 0.55 -20.92 8.17
CA ILE A 464 1.60 -21.42 9.05
C ILE A 464 2.93 -21.47 8.30
N TYR A 465 4.03 -21.28 9.00
CA TYR A 465 5.35 -21.42 8.40
C TYR A 465 6.43 -21.80 9.40
N ILE A 466 7.48 -22.38 8.85
CA ILE A 466 8.75 -22.59 9.53
C ILE A 466 9.84 -21.89 8.71
N ASP A 467 10.67 -21.10 9.39
CA ASP A 467 11.84 -20.44 8.82
C ASP A 467 13.11 -20.94 9.53
N TYR A 468 14.16 -21.17 8.76
CA TYR A 468 15.48 -21.53 9.24
C TYR A 468 16.50 -20.49 8.77
N ALA A 469 17.09 -19.76 9.71
CA ALA A 469 18.14 -18.80 9.46
C ALA A 469 19.51 -19.51 9.42
N PHE A 470 20.10 -19.64 8.22
CA PHE A 470 21.44 -20.21 8.07
C PHE A 470 22.50 -19.31 8.70
N ASN A 471 22.28 -17.99 8.63
CA ASN A 471 23.10 -16.95 9.24
C ASN A 471 22.26 -15.66 9.35
N SER A 472 22.89 -14.54 9.70
CA SER A 472 22.20 -13.25 9.85
C SER A 472 21.65 -12.66 8.56
N ALA A 473 22.12 -13.13 7.39
CA ALA A 473 21.76 -12.60 6.08
C ALA A 473 20.82 -13.54 5.30
N ILE A 474 20.92 -14.86 5.45
CA ILE A 474 20.19 -15.82 4.60
C ILE A 474 19.30 -16.72 5.46
N SER A 475 18.03 -16.81 5.09
CA SER A 475 17.09 -17.79 5.64
C SER A 475 16.31 -18.51 4.56
N MET A 476 15.78 -19.69 4.89
CA MET A 476 14.83 -20.42 4.04
C MET A 476 13.60 -20.77 4.84
N SER A 477 12.43 -20.57 4.25
CA SER A 477 11.16 -20.86 4.90
C SER A 477 10.22 -21.68 4.02
N LEU A 478 9.50 -22.58 4.67
CA LEU A 478 8.40 -23.35 4.11
C LEU A 478 7.10 -22.82 4.72
N HIS A 479 6.18 -22.45 3.84
CA HIS A 479 4.89 -21.87 4.20
C HIS A 479 3.75 -22.72 3.65
N HIS A 480 2.65 -22.74 4.39
CA HIS A 480 1.38 -23.27 3.95
C HIS A 480 0.26 -22.30 4.34
N GLU A 481 -0.62 -22.01 3.39
CA GLU A 481 -1.80 -21.17 3.59
C GLU A 481 -3.05 -21.88 3.06
N GLN A 482 -4.13 -21.75 3.83
CA GLN A 482 -5.47 -22.01 3.35
C GLN A 482 -6.24 -20.69 3.29
N LEU A 483 -6.78 -20.38 2.12
CA LEU A 483 -7.68 -19.25 1.88
C LEU A 483 -9.08 -19.81 1.63
N ASN A 484 -10.05 -19.41 2.45
CA ASN A 484 -11.47 -19.67 2.24
C ASN A 484 -12.13 -18.39 1.74
N GLN A 485 -12.95 -18.50 0.71
CA GLN A 485 -13.60 -17.38 0.05
C GLN A 485 -15.08 -17.64 -0.12
N TYR A 486 -15.85 -16.58 0.00
CA TYR A 486 -17.28 -16.60 -0.06
C TYR A 486 -17.75 -15.29 -0.67
N GLY A 487 -18.71 -15.36 -1.58
CA GLY A 487 -19.38 -14.18 -2.09
C GLY A 487 -20.85 -14.44 -2.39
N ILE A 488 -21.64 -13.38 -2.28
CA ILE A 488 -23.04 -13.31 -2.72
C ILE A 488 -23.22 -12.10 -3.64
N ILE A 489 -24.07 -12.24 -4.66
CA ILE A 489 -24.68 -11.13 -5.40
C ILE A 489 -26.20 -11.26 -5.32
N GLU A 490 -26.89 -10.20 -4.91
CA GLU A 490 -28.36 -10.13 -4.84
C GLU A 490 -28.88 -8.89 -5.58
N GLY A 491 -30.02 -9.01 -6.24
CA GLY A 491 -30.67 -7.85 -6.88
C GLY A 491 -31.48 -7.03 -5.90
N ILE A 492 -31.22 -5.72 -5.85
CA ILE A 492 -31.95 -4.75 -5.03
C ILE A 492 -33.31 -4.45 -5.66
N ASP A 493 -33.31 -4.07 -6.96
CA ASP A 493 -34.55 -3.79 -7.70
C ASP A 493 -35.26 -5.07 -8.17
N ASN A 494 -34.48 -6.14 -8.38
CA ASN A 494 -34.97 -7.42 -8.86
C ASN A 494 -34.56 -8.56 -7.91
N PRO A 495 -35.41 -8.90 -6.92
CA PRO A 495 -35.12 -9.95 -5.94
C PRO A 495 -35.00 -11.37 -6.51
N GLN A 496 -35.24 -11.57 -7.82
CA GLN A 496 -34.99 -12.86 -8.49
C GLN A 496 -33.52 -13.05 -8.84
N ILE A 497 -32.70 -12.00 -8.80
CA ILE A 497 -31.26 -12.09 -9.00
C ILE A 497 -30.63 -12.56 -7.68
N TYR A 498 -30.08 -13.77 -7.71
CA TYR A 498 -29.31 -14.34 -6.61
C TYR A 498 -28.19 -15.22 -7.17
N SER A 499 -26.97 -15.00 -6.71
CA SER A 499 -25.79 -15.82 -7.04
C SER A 499 -24.95 -16.01 -5.80
N ARG A 500 -24.34 -17.19 -5.67
CA ARG A 500 -23.43 -17.48 -4.57
C ARG A 500 -22.28 -18.35 -5.06
N TYR A 501 -21.08 -18.01 -4.63
CA TYR A 501 -19.89 -18.80 -4.94
C TYR A 501 -18.99 -18.91 -3.71
N ASP A 502 -18.57 -20.14 -3.42
CA ASP A 502 -17.70 -20.47 -2.29
C ASP A 502 -16.53 -21.30 -2.83
N ASP A 503 -15.30 -20.98 -2.44
CA ASP A 503 -14.13 -21.77 -2.80
C ASP A 503 -13.11 -21.83 -1.66
N ARG A 504 -12.23 -22.81 -1.76
CA ARG A 504 -11.04 -22.97 -0.92
C ARG A 504 -9.82 -23.10 -1.80
N GLN A 505 -8.85 -22.22 -1.56
CA GLN A 505 -7.54 -22.28 -2.15
C GLN A 505 -6.51 -22.76 -1.13
N LYS A 506 -5.64 -23.69 -1.53
CA LYS A 506 -4.48 -24.13 -0.76
C LYS A 506 -3.22 -23.64 -1.46
N ARG A 507 -2.33 -23.01 -0.70
CA ARG A 507 -1.08 -22.42 -1.20
C ARG A 507 0.07 -22.96 -0.37
N THR A 508 1.10 -23.47 -1.01
CA THR A 508 2.32 -23.96 -0.33
C THR A 508 3.52 -23.42 -1.08
N TRP A 509 4.45 -22.80 -0.35
CA TRP A 509 5.64 -22.23 -0.98
C TRP A 509 6.89 -22.42 -0.15
N LEU A 510 7.99 -22.59 -0.86
CA LEU A 510 9.35 -22.56 -0.33
C LEU A 510 9.99 -21.26 -0.78
N ARG A 511 10.50 -20.46 0.15
CA ARG A 511 11.21 -19.21 -0.17
C ARG A 511 12.60 -19.17 0.46
N LEU A 512 13.53 -18.57 -0.27
CA LEU A 512 14.88 -18.19 0.17
C LEU A 512 14.91 -16.67 0.30
N ALA A 513 15.27 -16.17 1.48
CA ALA A 513 15.33 -14.74 1.77
C ALA A 513 16.77 -14.29 2.02
N TYR A 514 17.09 -13.09 1.55
CA TYR A 514 18.33 -12.37 1.83
C TYR A 514 18.01 -11.05 2.55
N ARG A 515 18.63 -10.82 3.70
CA ARG A 515 18.49 -9.64 4.54
C ARG A 515 19.64 -8.65 4.30
N TYR A 516 19.29 -7.40 3.99
CA TYR A 516 20.22 -6.28 3.76
C TYR A 516 20.50 -5.45 5.02
#